data_AF-A0A3B4HCM1-F1
#
_entry.id   AF-A0A3B4HCM1-F1
#
_cell.length_a   1.000
_cell.length_b   1.000
_cell.length_c   1.000
_cell.angle_alpha   90.00
_cell.angle_beta   90.00
_cell.angle_gamma   90.00
#
_symmetry.space_group_name_H-M   'P 1'
#
loop_
_entity.id
_entity.type
_entity.pdbx_description
1 polymer ?
#
loop_
_entity_poly.entity_id
_entity_poly.type
_entity_poly.pdbx_seq_one_letter_code
_entity_poly.pdbx_strand_id
1 'polypeptide(L)' 'ILASNIVVLLMFVKFKELRTPTNFIIINLAFTDIGVAGIGYPMSAASDIHGSWKFGYAGCQVWFGLKTCIV' A
#
# COMPACT_ATOMS: atom_id res chain seq x y z
N ILE A 1 -7.64 -0.15 8.44
CA ILE A 1 -6.89 0.59 7.40
C ILE A 1 -7.74 0.84 6.13
N LEU A 2 -8.28 -0.20 5.48
CA LEU A 2 -9.02 -0.01 4.22
C LEU A 2 -10.25 0.90 4.36
N ALA A 3 -11.12 0.63 5.34
CA ALA A 3 -12.33 1.44 5.54
C ALA A 3 -12.01 2.93 5.81
N SER A 4 -11.00 3.23 6.64
CA SER A 4 -10.62 4.61 6.96
C SER A 4 -10.01 5.35 5.77
N ASN A 5 -9.09 4.70 5.03
CA ASN A 5 -8.44 5.34 3.88
C ASN A 5 -9.37 5.50 2.67
N ILE A 6 -10.33 4.58 2.48
CA ILE A 6 -11.38 4.70 1.46
C ILE A 6 -12.33 5.86 1.80
N VAL A 7 -12.73 6.02 3.07
CA VAL A 7 -13.56 7.15 3.50
C VAL A 7 -12.86 8.49 3.29
N VAL A 8 -11.55 8.56 3.56
CA VAL A 8 -10.73 9.75 3.27
C VAL A 8 -10.74 10.05 1.77
N LEU A 9 -10.52 9.04 0.91
CA LEU A 9 -10.55 9.21 -0.54
C LEU A 9 -11.94 9.67 -1.03
N LEU A 10 -13.01 9.10 -0.50
CA LEU A 10 -14.40 9.45 -0.83
C LEU A 10 -14.75 10.87 -0.39
N MET A 11 -14.32 11.30 0.80
CA MET A 11 -14.47 12.69 1.28
C MET A 11 -13.80 13.67 0.32
N PHE A 12 -12.60 13.37 -0.18
CA PHE A 12 -11.91 14.21 -1.16
C PHE A 12 -12.58 14.26 -2.54
N VAL A 13 -13.16 13.14 -2.99
CA VAL A 13 -13.92 13.11 -4.25
C VAL A 13 -15.22 13.92 -4.10
N LYS A 14 -15.88 13.84 -2.94
CA LYS A 14 -17.16 14.49 -2.67
C LYS A 14 -17.01 16.00 -2.43
N PHE A 15 -15.93 16.45 -1.80
CA PHE A 15 -15.72 17.85 -1.42
C PHE A 15 -14.54 18.47 -2.16
N LYS A 16 -14.83 19.19 -3.27
CA LYS A 16 -13.82 19.89 -4.09
C LYS A 16 -13.07 21.01 -3.34
N GLU A 17 -13.71 21.64 -2.35
CA GLU A 17 -13.12 22.70 -1.51
C GLU A 17 -11.91 22.22 -0.69
N LEU A 18 -11.77 20.90 -0.49
CA LEU A 18 -10.63 20.34 0.23
C LEU A 18 -9.38 20.14 -0.65
N ARG A 19 -9.34 20.58 -1.92
CA ARG A 19 -8.14 20.46 -2.78
C ARG A 19 -7.10 21.54 -2.48
N THR A 20 -6.62 21.57 -1.24
CA THR A 20 -5.48 22.41 -0.81
C THR A 20 -4.17 21.60 -0.85
N PRO A 21 -3.01 22.25 -0.95
CA PRO A 21 -1.70 21.57 -1.01
C PRO A 21 -1.45 20.65 0.20
N THR A 22 -1.90 21.05 1.38
CA THR A 22 -1.83 20.23 2.61
C THR A 22 -2.60 18.92 2.48
N ASN A 23 -3.76 18.99 1.83
CA ASN A 23 -4.65 17.85 1.65
C ASN A 23 -4.15 16.86 0.58
N PHE A 24 -3.29 17.30 -0.34
CA PHE A 24 -2.66 16.41 -1.32
C PHE A 24 -1.74 15.37 -0.66
N ILE A 25 -1.09 15.73 0.46
CA ILE A 25 -0.28 14.80 1.26
C ILE A 25 -1.17 13.69 1.83
N ILE A 26 -2.34 14.06 2.34
CA ILE A 26 -3.31 13.12 2.93
C ILE A 26 -3.85 12.16 1.85
N ILE A 27 -4.12 12.66 0.65
CA ILE A 27 -4.57 11.83 -0.48
C ILE A 27 -3.50 10.80 -0.88
N ASN A 28 -2.24 11.24 -1.02
CA ASN A 28 -1.14 10.33 -1.37
C ASN A 28 -0.92 9.26 -0.30
N LEU A 29 -1.02 9.65 0.98
CA LEU A 29 -0.93 8.71 2.10
C LEU A 29 -2.05 7.67 2.04
N ALA A 30 -3.31 8.12 1.90
CA ALA A 30 -4.46 7.22 1.81
C ALA A 30 -4.37 6.27 0.60
N PHE A 31 -3.89 6.76 -0.55
CA PHE A 31 -3.67 5.93 -1.74
C PHE A 31 -2.58 4.87 -1.51
N THR A 32 -1.48 5.28 -0.86
CA THR A 32 -0.37 4.38 -0.49
C THR A 32 -0.85 3.29 0.45
N ASP A 33 -1.61 3.64 1.49
CA ASP A 33 -2.15 2.68 2.44
C ASP A 33 -3.14 1.69 1.81
N ILE A 34 -3.98 2.15 0.87
CA ILE A 34 -4.89 1.24 0.14
C ILE A 34 -4.09 0.27 -0.73
N GLY A 35 -3.04 0.75 -1.42
CA GLY A 35 -2.15 -0.10 -2.21
C GLY A 35 -1.40 -1.13 -1.36
N VAL A 36 -0.82 -0.69 -0.23
CA VAL A 36 -0.16 -1.59 0.73
C VAL A 36 -1.16 -2.60 1.31
N ALA A 37 -2.37 -2.17 1.64
CA ALA A 37 -3.35 -3.06 2.24
C ALA A 37 -3.97 -4.04 1.25
N GLY A 38 -4.20 -3.61 0.01
CA GLY A 38 -4.82 -4.43 -1.04
C GLY A 38 -3.83 -5.33 -1.79
N ILE A 39 -2.55 -4.94 -1.86
CA ILE A 39 -1.53 -5.68 -2.61
C ILE A 39 -0.40 -6.12 -1.68
N GLY A 40 0.15 -5.22 -0.88
CA GLY A 40 1.28 -5.52 0.01
C GLY A 40 0.97 -6.63 1.02
N TYR A 41 -0.05 -6.46 1.86
CA TYR A 41 -0.42 -7.46 2.86
C TYR A 41 -0.77 -8.84 2.28
N PRO A 42 -1.59 -8.98 1.22
CA PRO A 42 -1.85 -10.30 0.65
C PRO A 42 -0.61 -10.93 0.01
N MET A 43 0.29 -10.13 -0.57
CA MET A 43 1.56 -10.60 -1.11
C MET A 43 2.51 -11.09 -0.02
N SER A 44 2.57 -10.39 1.12
CA SER A 44 3.28 -10.84 2.32
C SER A 44 2.66 -12.12 2.88
N ALA A 45 1.33 -12.16 3.04
CA ALA A 45 0.62 -13.33 3.55
C ALA A 45 0.79 -14.56 2.65
N ALA A 46 0.74 -14.38 1.33
CA ALA A 46 1.00 -15.46 0.38
C ALA A 46 2.44 -15.98 0.49
N SER A 47 3.42 -15.09 0.73
CA SER A 47 4.82 -15.46 0.90
C SER A 47 5.07 -16.19 2.22
N ASP A 48 4.39 -15.78 3.30
CA ASP A 48 4.42 -16.45 4.60
C ASP A 48 3.83 -17.86 4.53
N ILE A 49 2.71 -18.03 3.83
CA ILE A 49 2.08 -19.35 3.61
C ILE A 49 3.01 -20.27 2.80
N HIS A 50 3.73 -19.73 1.81
CA HIS A 50 4.66 -20.50 0.98
C HIS A 50 6.06 -20.65 1.59
N GLY A 51 6.33 -19.98 2.71
CA GLY A 51 7.66 -19.90 3.35
C GLY A 51 8.76 -19.34 2.46
N SER A 52 8.44 -18.74 1.32
CA SER A 52 9.40 -18.20 0.35
C SER A 52 8.74 -17.19 -0.59
N TRP A 53 9.52 -16.19 -1.02
CA TRP A 53 9.02 -15.17 -1.94
C TRP A 53 8.94 -15.69 -3.38
N LYS A 54 7.74 -15.64 -3.98
CA LYS A 54 7.48 -16.15 -5.35
C LYS A 54 7.19 -15.08 -6.40
N PHE A 55 7.03 -13.82 -6.00
CA PHE A 55 6.63 -12.72 -6.90
C PHE A 55 7.82 -12.05 -7.63
N GLY A 56 8.91 -12.79 -7.83
CA GLY A 56 10.10 -12.32 -8.53
C GLY A 56 11.06 -11.47 -7.68
N TYR A 57 12.33 -11.44 -8.09
CA TYR A 57 13.43 -10.82 -7.34
C TYR A 57 13.26 -9.29 -7.17
N ALA A 58 12.80 -8.61 -8.21
CA ALA A 58 12.55 -7.16 -8.17
C ALA A 58 11.45 -6.80 -7.15
N GLY A 59 10.33 -7.57 -7.14
CA GLY A 59 9.26 -7.36 -6.16
C GLY A 59 9.73 -7.58 -4.74
N CYS A 60 10.60 -8.57 -4.53
CA CYS A 60 11.17 -8.84 -3.22
C CYS A 60 12.09 -7.71 -2.75
N GLN A 61 12.98 -7.22 -3.62
CA GLN A 61 13.86 -6.09 -3.29
C GLN A 61 13.06 -4.85 -2.91
N VAL A 62 11.98 -4.57 -3.63
CA VAL A 62 11.13 -3.41 -3.35
C VAL A 62 10.38 -3.57 -2.02
N TRP A 63 9.93 -4.79 -1.67
CA TRP A 63 9.15 -4.98 -0.43
C TRP A 63 9.96 -5.26 0.84
N PHE A 64 10.99 -6.09 0.74
CA PHE A 64 11.75 -6.59 1.89
C PHE A 64 13.25 -6.30 1.81
N GLY A 65 13.73 -5.74 0.70
CA GLY A 65 15.16 -5.47 0.49
C GLY A 65 15.99 -6.72 0.21
N LEU A 66 17.25 -6.54 -0.17
CA LEU A 66 18.13 -7.63 -0.66
C LEU A 66 18.28 -8.82 0.31
N LYS A 67 18.26 -8.55 1.61
CA LYS A 67 18.58 -9.50 2.68
C LYS A 67 17.52 -10.58 2.85
N THR A 68 16.24 -10.21 2.76
CA THR A 68 15.11 -11.12 3.02
C THR A 68 14.73 -11.95 1.78
N CYS A 69 15.27 -11.59 0.61
CA CYS A 69 14.95 -12.26 -0.67
C CYS A 69 15.84 -13.45 -1.01
N ILE A 70 16.99 -13.54 -0.34
CA ILE A 70 18.02 -14.57 -0.56
C ILE A 70 17.97 -15.63 0.55
N VAL A 71 17.20 -15.37 1.61
CA VAL A 71 16.92 -16.29 2.72
C VAL A 71 15.59 -16.97 2.46
#